data_AF-A0A7S0IJQ4-F1
#
_entry.id   AF-A0A7S0IJQ4-F1
#
_cell.length_a   1.000
_cell.length_b   1.000
_cell.length_c   1.000
_cell.angle_alpha   90.00
_cell.angle_beta   90.00
_cell.angle_gamma   90.00
#
_symmetry.space_group_name_H-M   'P 1'
#
loop_
_entity.id
_entity.type
_entity.pdbx_description
1 polymer ?
#
loop_
_entity_poly.entity_id
_entity_poly.type
_entity_poly.pdbx_seq_one_letter_code
_entity_poly.pdbx_strand_id
1 'polypeptide(L)'
;AYKHYRVYVSTGSKTDVRLTATTLSGRVALYASDTVERPNATLTTWEGEGSKLQISHTDPSLARCVRNSYQCVVFVSVAAVGSESTFTITANLAVKDSGFSVDAPPSLARNYEFSTASFGASLP
;
A
#
# COMPACT_ATOMS: atom_id res chain seq x y z
N ALA A 1 -19.97 15.67 -4.53
CA ALA A 1 -20.47 14.30 -4.79
C ALA A 1 -19.35 13.29 -4.56
N TYR A 2 -19.69 12.06 -4.16
CA TYR A 2 -18.72 10.99 -3.90
C TYR A 2 -18.69 9.95 -5.03
N LYS A 3 -17.52 9.39 -5.29
CA LYS A 3 -17.34 8.16 -6.08
C LYS A 3 -16.72 7.09 -5.19
N HIS A 4 -17.23 5.86 -5.28
CA HIS A 4 -16.88 4.78 -4.37
C HIS A 4 -16.17 3.66 -5.10
N TYR A 5 -15.14 3.10 -4.45
CA TYR A 5 -14.30 2.03 -4.97
C TYR A 5 -14.05 1.00 -3.86
N ARG A 6 -13.64 -0.20 -4.27
CA ARG A 6 -13.22 -1.27 -3.37
C ARG A 6 -11.81 -1.69 -3.76
N VAL A 7 -10.92 -1.79 -2.78
CA VAL A 7 -9.55 -2.26 -2.96
C VAL A 7 -9.42 -3.54 -2.15
N TYR A 8 -9.03 -4.61 -2.83
CA TYR A 8 -8.86 -5.92 -2.21
C TYR A 8 -7.39 -6.11 -1.86
N VAL A 9 -7.11 -6.41 -0.59
CA VAL A 9 -5.77 -6.65 -0.07
C VAL A 9 -5.64 -8.13 0.31
N SER A 10 -4.61 -8.77 -0.23
CA SER A 10 -4.35 -10.20 -0.01
C SER A 10 -3.99 -10.51 1.44
N THR A 11 -4.52 -11.63 1.93
CA THR A 11 -4.30 -12.12 3.28
C THR A 11 -2.86 -12.51 3.55
N GLY A 12 -2.42 -12.30 4.79
CA GLY A 12 -1.06 -12.63 5.22
C GLY A 12 0.04 -11.78 4.60
N SER A 13 -0.30 -10.80 3.75
CA SER A 13 0.69 -9.94 3.10
C SER A 13 1.03 -8.72 3.96
N LYS A 14 2.32 -8.40 4.09
CA LYS A 14 2.77 -7.09 4.57
C LYS A 14 2.70 -6.11 3.39
N THR A 15 1.51 -5.59 3.09
CA THR A 15 1.29 -4.74 1.90
C THR A 15 0.88 -3.34 2.31
N ASP A 16 1.66 -2.34 1.88
CA ASP A 16 1.23 -0.94 1.98
C ASP A 16 0.23 -0.65 0.86
N VAL A 17 -0.88 0.01 1.20
CA VAL A 17 -1.88 0.46 0.22
C VAL A 17 -1.62 1.92 -0.11
N ARG A 18 -1.46 2.23 -1.39
CA ARG A 18 -1.28 3.60 -1.89
C ARG A 18 -2.37 3.93 -2.89
N LEU A 19 -3.12 4.99 -2.61
CA LEU A 19 -4.17 5.50 -3.45
C LEU A 19 -3.81 6.90 -3.89
N THR A 20 -3.94 7.18 -5.18
CA THR A 20 -3.70 8.50 -5.75
C THR A 20 -4.84 8.83 -6.70
N ALA A 21 -5.53 9.92 -6.41
CA ALA A 21 -6.45 10.55 -7.33
C ALA A 21 -5.72 11.66 -8.08
N THR A 22 -5.58 11.52 -9.39
CA THR A 22 -4.97 12.52 -10.26
C THR A 22 -6.08 13.41 -10.81
N THR A 23 -6.15 14.65 -10.34
CA THR A 23 -7.17 15.60 -10.78
C THR A 23 -6.81 16.22 -12.12
N LEU A 24 -7.70 16.09 -13.10
CA LEU A 24 -7.65 16.82 -14.38
C LEU A 24 -8.27 18.21 -14.23
N SER A 25 -9.32 18.33 -13.39
CA SER A 25 -9.95 19.59 -13.03
C SER A 25 -10.54 19.52 -11.61
N GLY A 26 -10.64 20.66 -10.95
CA GLY A 26 -11.17 20.78 -9.59
C GLY A 26 -10.22 20.23 -8.52
N ARG A 27 -10.76 19.93 -7.34
CA ARG A 27 -10.03 19.37 -6.20
C ARG A 27 -10.77 18.15 -5.66
N VAL A 28 -10.03 17.18 -5.15
CA VAL A 28 -10.60 15.98 -4.54
C VAL A 28 -9.99 15.69 -3.18
N ALA A 29 -10.75 14.97 -2.35
CA ALA A 29 -10.33 14.38 -1.09
C ALA A 29 -10.55 12.86 -1.12
N LEU A 30 -9.67 12.11 -0.46
CA LEU A 30 -9.75 10.66 -0.34
C LEU A 30 -10.11 10.25 1.10
N TYR A 31 -11.05 9.32 1.21
CA TYR A 31 -11.46 8.69 2.47
C TYR A 31 -11.47 7.18 2.30
N ALA A 32 -11.04 6.42 3.31
CA ALA A 32 -11.06 4.97 3.26
C ALA A 32 -11.44 4.33 4.59
N SER A 33 -12.02 3.13 4.53
CA SER A 33 -12.36 2.34 5.71
C SER A 33 -12.33 0.84 5.43
N ASP A 34 -11.99 0.06 6.45
CA ASP A 34 -12.09 -1.41 6.48
C ASP A 34 -13.47 -1.90 6.98
N THR A 35 -14.33 -0.99 7.47
CA THR A 35 -15.60 -1.35 8.12
C THR A 35 -16.80 -0.59 7.57
N VAL A 36 -16.59 0.61 7.03
CA VAL A 36 -17.65 1.47 6.48
C VAL A 36 -17.65 1.36 4.96
N GLU A 37 -18.73 0.86 4.36
CA GLU A 37 -18.81 0.63 2.91
C GLU A 37 -18.74 1.91 2.06
N ARG A 38 -19.17 3.04 2.63
CA ARG A 38 -19.19 4.35 1.98
C ARG A 38 -18.58 5.39 2.92
N PRO A 39 -17.23 5.35 3.10
CA PRO A 39 -16.58 6.29 3.99
C PRO A 39 -16.76 7.72 3.47
N ASN A 40 -16.72 8.68 4.38
CA ASN A 40 -16.87 10.10 4.06
C ASN A 40 -16.07 10.94 5.06
N ALA A 41 -16.09 12.27 4.90
CA ALA A 41 -15.34 13.20 5.74
C ALA A 41 -15.56 13.07 7.26
N THR A 42 -16.70 12.53 7.68
CA THR A 42 -17.05 12.36 9.11
C THR A 42 -16.98 10.93 9.59
N LEU A 43 -17.01 9.96 8.67
CA LEU A 43 -17.08 8.54 8.96
C LEU A 43 -16.06 7.82 8.08
N THR A 44 -14.82 7.76 8.55
CA THR A 44 -13.69 7.14 7.84
C THR A 44 -12.70 6.54 8.85
N THR A 45 -11.94 5.54 8.43
CA THR A 45 -10.81 5.01 9.21
C THR A 45 -9.52 5.77 8.85
N TRP A 46 -9.35 6.06 7.56
CA TRP A 46 -8.20 6.77 7.03
C TRP A 46 -8.63 7.96 6.17
N GLU A 47 -7.93 9.07 6.32
CA GLU A 47 -8.11 10.27 5.50
C GLU A 47 -6.83 10.53 4.72
N GLY A 48 -6.99 10.82 3.42
CA GLY A 48 -5.88 11.17 2.55
C GLY A 48 -5.43 12.62 2.75
N GLU A 49 -4.15 12.86 2.50
CA GLU A 49 -3.62 14.21 2.35
C GLU A 49 -4.03 14.75 0.97
N GLY A 50 -5.22 15.35 0.92
CA GLY A 50 -5.84 15.79 -0.32
C GLY A 50 -6.13 14.61 -1.26
N SER A 51 -5.41 14.54 -2.37
CA SER A 51 -5.63 13.54 -3.42
C SER A 51 -4.78 12.27 -3.28
N LYS A 52 -4.02 12.13 -2.18
CA LYS A 52 -3.16 10.96 -1.91
C LYS A 52 -3.51 10.34 -0.57
N LEU A 53 -3.55 9.02 -0.52
CA LEU A 53 -3.75 8.26 0.71
C LEU A 53 -2.78 7.10 0.75
N GLN A 54 -2.04 6.96 1.85
CA GLN A 54 -1.16 5.84 2.11
C GLN A 54 -1.55 5.17 3.43
N ILE A 55 -1.76 3.87 3.39
CA ILE A 55 -2.06 3.04 4.55
C ILE A 55 -0.89 2.05 4.69
N SER A 56 -0.15 2.15 5.79
CA SER A 56 0.97 1.25 6.08
C SER A 56 0.44 -0.13 6.43
N HIS A 57 1.14 -1.20 6.02
CA HIS A 57 0.87 -2.55 6.51
C HIS A 57 1.01 -2.70 8.04
N THR A 58 1.68 -1.75 8.70
CA THR A 58 1.78 -1.67 10.16
C THR A 58 0.59 -0.99 10.82
N ASP A 59 -0.34 -0.44 10.05
CA ASP A 59 -1.56 0.15 10.56
C ASP A 59 -2.41 -0.93 11.27
N PRO A 60 -2.85 -0.71 12.52
CA PRO A 60 -3.57 -1.72 13.29
C PRO A 60 -4.88 -2.18 12.63
N SER A 61 -5.61 -1.27 11.99
CA SER A 61 -6.89 -1.57 11.33
C SER A 61 -6.66 -2.39 10.07
N LEU A 62 -5.69 -2.01 9.24
CA LEU A 62 -5.33 -2.76 8.05
C LEU A 62 -4.77 -4.15 8.42
N ALA A 63 -3.85 -4.21 9.38
CA ALA A 63 -3.26 -5.47 9.85
C ALA A 63 -4.32 -6.42 10.43
N ARG A 64 -5.32 -5.90 11.16
CA ARG A 64 -6.45 -6.68 11.65
C ARG A 64 -7.33 -7.19 10.51
N CYS A 65 -7.65 -6.34 9.53
CA CYS A 65 -8.44 -6.72 8.36
C CYS A 65 -7.78 -7.84 7.54
N VAL A 66 -6.46 -7.73 7.30
CA VAL A 66 -5.66 -8.72 6.56
C VAL A 66 -5.49 -10.05 7.32
N ARG A 67 -5.51 -10.05 8.65
CA ARG A 67 -5.43 -11.27 9.48
C ARG A 67 -6.76 -12.01 9.64
N ASN A 68 -7.88 -11.28 9.71
CA ASN A 68 -9.15 -11.83 10.15
C ASN A 68 -10.12 -12.22 9.01
N SER A 69 -9.81 -11.83 7.77
CA SER A 69 -10.65 -12.10 6.60
C SER A 69 -9.84 -12.83 5.55
N TYR A 70 -10.46 -13.73 4.78
CA TYR A 70 -9.87 -14.36 3.58
C TYR A 70 -9.60 -13.36 2.45
N GLN A 71 -10.21 -12.17 2.51
CA GLN A 71 -9.98 -11.07 1.59
C GLN A 71 -10.27 -9.77 2.33
N CYS A 72 -9.22 -9.00 2.66
CA CYS A 72 -9.41 -7.70 3.29
C CYS A 72 -9.93 -6.70 2.24
N VAL A 73 -11.05 -6.04 2.52
CA VAL A 73 -11.64 -5.03 1.64
C VAL A 73 -11.46 -3.66 2.25
N VAL A 74 -10.77 -2.78 1.55
CA VAL A 74 -10.70 -1.36 1.86
C VAL A 74 -11.70 -0.63 0.96
N PHE A 75 -12.75 -0.09 1.56
CA PHE A 75 -13.72 0.77 0.91
C PHE A 75 -13.10 2.16 0.76
N VAL A 76 -13.20 2.75 -0.42
CA VAL A 76 -12.58 4.04 -0.74
C VAL A 76 -13.64 4.97 -1.32
N SER A 77 -13.61 6.22 -0.88
CA SER A 77 -14.46 7.29 -1.37
C SER A 77 -13.61 8.46 -1.84
N VAL A 78 -13.87 8.93 -3.06
CA VAL A 78 -13.30 10.17 -3.60
C VAL A 78 -14.39 11.23 -3.58
N ALA A 79 -14.14 12.34 -2.90
CA ALA A 79 -15.06 13.48 -2.82
C ALA A 79 -14.54 14.64 -3.66
N ALA A 80 -15.38 15.25 -4.49
CA ALA A 80 -15.06 16.55 -5.07
C ALA A 80 -15.20 17.65 -4.00
N VAL A 81 -14.23 18.56 -3.92
CA VAL A 81 -14.17 19.63 -2.91
C VAL A 81 -14.51 20.98 -3.57
N GLY A 82 -15.59 21.61 -3.11
CA GLY A 82 -16.01 22.96 -3.50
C GLY A 82 -16.72 23.07 -4.86
N SER A 83 -16.29 22.31 -5.87
CA SER A 83 -16.89 22.31 -7.22
C SER A 83 -16.85 20.91 -7.84
N GLU A 84 -17.41 20.75 -9.03
CA GLU A 84 -17.27 19.50 -9.79
C GLU A 84 -15.80 19.27 -10.17
N SER A 85 -15.36 18.02 -10.07
CA SER A 85 -13.97 17.63 -10.30
C SER A 85 -13.91 16.43 -11.23
N THR A 86 -12.96 16.47 -12.17
CA THR A 86 -12.63 15.32 -13.03
C THR A 86 -11.30 14.75 -12.59
N PHE A 87 -11.23 13.43 -12.41
CA PHE A 87 -10.03 12.78 -11.91
C PHE A 87 -9.91 11.34 -12.43
N THR A 88 -8.70 10.81 -12.37
CA THR A 88 -8.43 9.37 -12.46
C THR A 88 -7.99 8.86 -11.08
N ILE A 89 -8.21 7.58 -10.79
CA ILE A 89 -7.76 6.95 -9.55
C ILE A 89 -6.81 5.81 -9.87
N THR A 90 -5.69 5.76 -9.15
CA THR A 90 -4.73 4.67 -9.20
C THR A 90 -4.58 4.06 -7.81
N ALA A 91 -4.68 2.74 -7.73
CA ALA A 91 -4.35 1.97 -6.54
C ALA A 91 -3.06 1.19 -6.78
N ASN A 92 -2.11 1.29 -5.85
CA ASN A 92 -0.88 0.54 -5.86
C ASN A 92 -0.75 -0.22 -4.53
N LEU A 93 -0.46 -1.51 -4.65
CA LEU A 93 -0.22 -2.40 -3.52
C LEU A 93 1.28 -2.69 -3.48
N ALA A 94 1.98 -2.12 -2.50
CA ALA A 94 3.42 -2.28 -2.34
C ALA A 94 3.71 -3.36 -1.29
N VAL A 95 3.96 -4.57 -1.75
CA VAL A 95 4.32 -5.71 -0.90
C VAL A 95 5.71 -5.46 -0.29
N LYS A 96 5.79 -5.47 1.04
CA LYS A 96 7.01 -5.31 1.85
C LYS A 96 7.63 -6.64 2.27
N ASP A 97 6.90 -7.74 2.17
CA ASP A 97 7.48 -9.09 2.30
C ASP A 97 8.01 -9.52 0.93
N SER A 98 9.33 -9.43 0.73
CA SER A 98 9.98 -10.10 -0.40
C SER A 98 10.13 -11.60 -0.15
N GLY A 99 9.87 -12.08 1.07
CA GLY A 99 10.14 -13.47 1.47
C GLY A 99 11.61 -13.87 1.32
N PHE A 100 12.51 -12.91 1.09
CA PHE A 100 13.92 -13.15 0.81
C PHE A 100 14.71 -13.00 2.10
N SER A 101 15.01 -14.14 2.74
CA SER A 101 16.03 -14.24 3.79
C SER A 101 17.24 -14.99 3.23
N VAL A 102 18.42 -14.38 3.30
CA VAL A 102 19.69 -15.10 3.08
C VAL A 102 20.17 -15.55 4.46
N ASP A 103 20.01 -16.83 4.77
CA ASP A 103 20.67 -17.41 5.92
C ASP A 103 22.17 -17.55 5.63
N ALA A 104 22.99 -16.92 6.46
CA ALA A 104 24.42 -17.22 6.46
C ALA A 104 24.63 -18.59 7.13
N PRO A 105 25.36 -19.54 6.51
CA PRO A 105 25.75 -20.76 7.20
C PRO A 105 26.43 -20.44 8.54
N PRO A 106 26.21 -21.24 9.60
CA PRO A 106 26.75 -20.99 10.95
C PRO A 106 28.27 -20.75 10.99
N SER A 107 28.99 -21.23 9.97
CA SER A 107 30.43 -21.05 9.79
C SER A 107 30.89 -19.64 9.38
N LEU A 108 29.97 -18.74 8.98
CA LEU A 108 30.30 -17.37 8.52
C LEU A 108 30.12 -16.28 9.61
N ALA A 109 29.74 -16.65 10.83
CA ALA A 109 29.54 -15.70 11.95
C ALA A 109 30.84 -15.16 12.58
N ARG A 110 31.98 -15.22 11.87
CA ARG A 110 33.26 -14.64 12.32
C ARG A 110 33.71 -13.54 11.37
N ASN A 111 34.39 -12.53 11.93
CA ASN A 111 34.99 -11.43 11.19
C ASN A 111 36.00 -11.97 10.17
N TYR A 112 35.60 -12.06 8.91
CA TYR A 112 36.51 -12.27 7.79
C TYR A 112 36.59 -10.99 6.97
N GLU A 113 37.80 -10.61 6.57
CA GLU A 113 38.00 -9.59 5.54
C GLU A 113 37.34 -10.05 4.24
N PHE A 114 36.66 -9.13 3.57
CA PHE A 114 36.06 -9.37 2.26
C PHE A 114 37.16 -9.78 1.27
N SER A 115 37.12 -11.03 0.79
CA SER A 115 37.91 -11.41 -0.38
C SER A 115 37.08 -11.11 -1.64
N THR A 116 37.69 -10.37 -2.56
CA THR A 116 37.12 -10.13 -3.88
C THR A 116 37.32 -11.38 -4.73
N ALA A 117 36.21 -11.95 -5.22
CA ALA A 117 36.28 -13.01 -6.22
C ALA A 117 36.67 -12.39 -7.57
N SER A 118 37.74 -12.89 -8.18
CA SER A 118 38.05 -12.63 -9.59
C SER A 118 37.40 -13.74 -10.42
N PHE A 119 36.50 -13.36 -11.31
CA PHE A 119 35.97 -14.28 -12.30
C PHE A 119 36.99 -14.40 -13.44
N GLY A 120 37.20 -15.63 -13.93
CA GLY A 120 38.13 -15.92 -15.02
C GLY A 120 37.78 -15.15 -16.30
N ALA A 121 38.74 -15.11 -17.23
CA ALA A 121 38.60 -14.38 -18.49
C ALA A 121 37.30 -14.74 -19.22
N SER A 122 36.69 -13.74 -19.87
CA SER A 122 35.51 -13.94 -20.70
C SER A 122 35.78 -15.04 -21.72
N LEU A 123 34.83 -15.97 -21.84
CA LEU A 123 34.86 -17.00 -22.88
C LEU A 123 34.87 -16.34 -24.28
N PRO A 124 35.52 -16.95 -25.28
CA PRO A 124 35.78 -16.36 -26.60
C PRO A 124 34.52 -16.00 -27.38
#